data_AF-A0A534T1J2-F1
#
_entry.id   AF-A0A534T1J2-F1
#
_cell.length_a   1.000
_cell.length_b   1.000
_cell.length_c   1.000
_cell.angle_alpha   90.00
_cell.angle_beta   90.00
_cell.angle_gamma   90.00
#
_symmetry.space_group_name_H-M   'P 1'
#
loop_
_entity.id
_entity.type
_entity.pdbx_description
1 polymer ?
#
loop_
_entity_poly.entity_id
_entity_poly.type
_entity_poly.pdbx_seq_one_letter_code
_entity_poly.pdbx_strand_id
1 'polypeptide(L)'
;HHVGVTSSFPMESRRRLAQELAPLRKDALASHPWQHWTEMVDGAVRMPGGQSRWSAGKDLSWEPLRIERVCEVKYDHLQRDRFRHATAFLRWRPDKRPADCRYDQLDVTPPAELAEIFRVRPP
;
A
#
# COMPACT_ATOMS: atom_id res chain seq x y z
N HIS A 1 6.67 -6.27 3.59
CA HIS A 1 5.84 -5.35 4.41
C HIS A 1 4.76 -4.72 3.54
N HIS A 2 3.52 -4.67 4.02
CA HIS A 2 2.40 -4.04 3.31
C HIS A 2 2.26 -2.57 3.76
N VAL A 3 2.63 -1.65 2.87
CA VAL A 3 2.72 -0.20 3.17
C VAL A 3 1.36 0.51 3.12
N GLY A 4 0.34 -0.09 2.50
CA GLY A 4 -0.99 0.50 2.34
C GLY A 4 -1.60 0.19 0.97
N VAL A 5 -2.71 0.85 0.67
CA VAL A 5 -3.47 0.67 -0.58
C VAL A 5 -3.83 2.02 -1.19
N THR A 6 -4.01 2.06 -2.51
CA THR A 6 -4.66 3.16 -3.20
C THR A 6 -6.05 2.75 -3.68
N SER A 7 -7.02 3.66 -3.60
CA SER A 7 -8.41 3.38 -3.95
C SER A 7 -9.07 4.64 -4.53
N SER A 8 -10.41 4.69 -4.55
CA SER A 8 -11.19 5.83 -5.05
C SER A 8 -11.17 6.06 -6.57
N PHE A 9 -10.91 5.00 -7.35
CA PHE A 9 -11.09 5.05 -8.80
C PHE A 9 -12.57 5.20 -9.19
N PRO A 10 -12.91 6.07 -10.16
CA PRO A 10 -14.22 6.07 -10.82
C PRO A 10 -14.54 4.70 -11.44
N MET A 11 -15.84 4.38 -11.61
CA MET A 11 -16.26 3.07 -12.11
C MET A 11 -15.67 2.74 -13.49
N GLU A 12 -15.59 3.74 -14.37
CA GLU A 12 -14.96 3.61 -15.68
C GLU A 12 -13.48 3.23 -15.56
N SER A 13 -12.73 3.95 -14.72
CA SER A 13 -11.32 3.64 -14.45
C SER A 13 -11.14 2.25 -13.85
N ARG A 14 -12.04 1.79 -12.97
CA ARG A 14 -11.99 0.42 -12.42
C ARG A 14 -12.14 -0.63 -13.51
N ARG A 15 -13.09 -0.46 -14.44
CA ARG A 15 -13.29 -1.40 -15.56
C ARG A 15 -12.06 -1.46 -16.46
N ARG A 16 -11.51 -0.30 -16.79
CA ARG A 16 -10.28 -0.19 -17.59
C ARG A 16 -9.11 -0.88 -16.89
N LEU A 17 -8.87 -0.58 -15.61
CA LEU A 17 -7.80 -1.19 -14.83
C LEU A 17 -7.95 -2.71 -14.71
N ALA A 18 -9.17 -3.22 -14.56
CA ALA A 18 -9.41 -4.66 -14.52
C ALA A 18 -8.95 -5.35 -15.81
N GLN A 19 -9.17 -4.74 -16.97
CA GLN A 19 -8.70 -5.24 -18.26
C GLN A 19 -7.19 -5.10 -18.41
N GLU A 20 -6.63 -3.93 -18.09
CA GLU A 20 -5.20 -3.65 -18.24
C GLU A 20 -4.33 -4.53 -17.33
N LEU A 21 -4.81 -4.85 -16.13
CA LEU A 21 -4.09 -5.66 -15.15
C LEU A 21 -4.38 -7.16 -15.31
N ALA A 22 -5.38 -7.57 -16.10
CA ALA A 22 -5.71 -8.98 -16.28
C ALA A 22 -4.51 -9.85 -16.72
N PRO A 23 -3.65 -9.43 -17.66
CA PRO A 23 -2.48 -10.20 -18.04
C PRO A 23 -1.49 -10.45 -16.90
N LEU A 24 -1.48 -9.60 -15.87
CA LEU A 24 -0.57 -9.70 -14.73
C LEU A 24 -1.00 -10.73 -13.69
N ARG A 25 -2.21 -11.30 -13.79
CA ARG A 25 -2.72 -12.31 -12.84
C ARG A 25 -2.12 -13.69 -13.07
N LYS A 26 -1.82 -14.01 -14.33
CA LYS A 26 -1.27 -15.30 -14.72
C LYS A 26 0.04 -15.55 -13.98
N ASP A 27 0.15 -16.69 -13.31
CA ASP A 27 1.35 -17.11 -12.55
C ASP A 27 1.83 -16.08 -11.49
N ALA A 28 0.94 -15.17 -11.07
CA ALA A 28 1.31 -14.06 -10.19
C ALA A 28 1.88 -14.52 -8.84
N LEU A 29 1.40 -15.65 -8.32
CA LEU A 29 1.85 -16.20 -7.04
C LEU A 29 3.23 -16.84 -7.10
N ALA A 30 3.72 -17.28 -8.27
CA ALA A 30 4.92 -18.11 -8.37
C ALA A 30 6.20 -17.46 -7.81
N SER A 31 6.24 -16.12 -7.76
CA SER A 31 7.34 -15.33 -7.18
C SER A 31 6.85 -14.25 -6.23
N HIS A 32 5.58 -14.33 -5.80
CA HIS A 32 5.00 -13.25 -4.99
C HIS A 32 5.52 -13.34 -3.55
N PRO A 33 5.95 -12.21 -2.93
CA PRO A 33 6.29 -12.16 -1.51
C PRO A 33 5.15 -12.58 -0.57
N TRP A 34 3.93 -12.74 -1.10
CA TRP A 34 2.71 -13.11 -0.38
C TRP A 34 2.14 -14.42 -0.91
N GLN A 35 2.95 -15.28 -1.54
CA GLN A 35 2.47 -16.52 -2.15
C GLN A 35 1.79 -17.48 -1.15
N HIS A 36 2.26 -17.52 0.10
CA HIS A 36 1.71 -18.37 1.18
C HIS A 36 0.67 -17.64 2.05
N TRP A 37 -0.01 -16.61 1.52
CA TRP A 37 -0.89 -15.74 2.31
C TRP A 37 -2.07 -16.47 2.95
N THR A 38 -2.62 -17.52 2.34
CA THR A 38 -3.73 -18.31 2.89
C THR A 38 -3.32 -19.18 4.08
N GLU A 39 -2.02 -19.44 4.25
CA GLU A 39 -1.47 -20.29 5.31
C GLU A 39 -1.13 -19.48 6.58
N MET A 40 -1.04 -18.15 6.48
CA MET A 40 -0.73 -17.25 7.60
C MET A 40 -2.01 -16.82 8.34
N VAL A 41 -2.50 -17.68 9.23
CA VAL A 41 -3.76 -17.45 9.98
C VAL A 41 -3.56 -16.59 11.24
N ASP A 42 -2.32 -16.35 11.68
CA ASP A 42 -2.06 -15.67 12.94
C ASP A 42 -1.71 -14.18 12.73
N GLY A 43 -2.39 -13.30 13.46
CA GLY A 43 -2.53 -11.85 13.25
C GLY A 43 -1.26 -10.99 13.33
N ALA A 44 -0.08 -11.57 13.14
CA ALA A 44 1.23 -10.92 13.18
C ALA A 44 1.48 -9.98 11.99
N VAL A 45 0.84 -10.20 10.82
CA VAL A 45 1.08 -9.38 9.63
C VAL A 45 -0.24 -8.94 8.99
N ARG A 46 -0.44 -7.63 8.85
CA ARG A 46 -1.57 -7.06 8.08
C ARG A 46 -1.32 -7.26 6.59
N MET A 47 -2.13 -8.11 5.96
CA MET A 47 -2.03 -8.49 4.55
C MET A 47 -3.29 -8.06 3.78
N PRO A 48 -3.20 -7.85 2.44
CA PRO A 48 -4.39 -7.64 1.61
C PRO A 48 -5.41 -8.78 1.77
N GLY A 49 -6.70 -8.47 1.80
CA GLY A 49 -7.77 -9.47 1.93
C GLY A 49 -8.00 -10.02 3.35
N GLY A 50 -7.21 -9.61 4.35
CA GLY A 50 -7.39 -10.03 5.73
C GLY A 50 -8.74 -9.60 6.32
N GLN A 51 -9.44 -10.54 6.96
CA GLN A 51 -10.70 -10.25 7.66
C GLN A 51 -10.47 -9.40 8.91
N SER A 52 -11.40 -8.50 9.20
CA SER A 52 -11.40 -7.66 10.39
C SER A 52 -12.80 -7.63 11.01
N ARG A 53 -12.91 -7.19 12.26
CA ARG A 53 -14.23 -7.00 12.92
C ARG A 53 -15.17 -6.06 12.17
N TRP A 54 -14.65 -5.23 11.28
CA TRP A 54 -15.43 -4.30 10.45
C TRP A 54 -15.70 -4.82 9.04
N SER A 55 -15.20 -6.00 8.68
CA SER A 55 -15.40 -6.58 7.35
C SER A 55 -16.85 -7.01 7.12
N ALA A 56 -17.60 -7.30 8.18
CA ALA A 56 -19.06 -7.50 8.15
C ALA A 56 -19.55 -8.47 7.06
N GLY A 57 -18.82 -9.57 6.83
CA GLY A 57 -19.19 -10.58 5.84
C GLY A 57 -18.99 -10.15 4.38
N LYS A 58 -18.30 -9.05 4.12
CA LYS A 58 -17.94 -8.64 2.74
C LYS A 58 -16.99 -9.64 2.12
N ASP A 59 -17.13 -9.83 0.81
CA ASP A 59 -16.10 -10.48 0.03
C ASP A 59 -14.83 -9.62 0.04
N LEU A 60 -13.77 -10.20 0.61
CA LEU A 60 -12.43 -9.62 0.67
C LEU A 60 -11.47 -10.40 -0.23
N SER A 61 -12.01 -11.10 -1.23
CA SER A 61 -11.22 -11.79 -2.23
C SER A 61 -10.13 -10.85 -2.75
N TRP A 62 -8.91 -11.35 -2.69
CA TRP A 62 -7.73 -10.65 -3.15
C TRP A 62 -7.14 -11.44 -4.31
N GLU A 63 -6.87 -10.73 -5.39
CA GLU A 63 -6.27 -11.31 -6.59
C GLU A 63 -4.84 -10.78 -6.75
N PRO A 64 -3.83 -11.66 -6.70
CA PRO A 64 -2.43 -11.27 -6.85
C PRO A 64 -2.14 -10.82 -8.28
N LEU A 65 -1.20 -9.89 -8.42
CA LEU A 65 -0.65 -9.47 -9.71
C LEU A 65 0.86 -9.65 -9.68
N ARG A 66 1.46 -10.02 -10.82
CA ARG A 66 2.91 -9.99 -10.99
C ARG A 66 3.43 -8.57 -10.72
N ILE A 67 4.53 -8.49 -9.98
CA ILE A 67 5.12 -7.23 -9.52
C ILE A 67 5.91 -6.60 -10.68
N GLU A 68 5.17 -6.03 -11.63
CA GLU A 68 5.70 -5.49 -12.91
C GLU A 68 5.28 -4.05 -13.18
N ARG A 69 4.43 -3.47 -12.33
CA ARG A 69 3.88 -2.12 -12.51
C ARG A 69 4.14 -1.26 -11.29
N VAL A 70 4.57 -0.03 -11.54
CA VAL A 70 4.82 0.99 -10.52
C VAL A 70 3.87 2.16 -10.75
N CYS A 71 3.26 2.66 -9.69
CA CYS A 71 2.48 3.88 -9.71
C CYS A 71 3.00 4.87 -8.68
N GLU A 72 2.74 6.15 -8.94
CA GLU A 72 2.96 7.24 -8.01
C GLU A 72 1.66 7.50 -7.25
N VAL A 73 1.77 7.68 -5.95
CA VAL A 73 0.63 7.94 -5.07
C VAL A 73 0.90 9.16 -4.20
N LYS A 74 -0.16 9.90 -3.89
CA LYS A 74 -0.16 10.91 -2.83
C LYS A 74 -0.66 10.30 -1.54
N TYR A 75 0.02 10.57 -0.44
CA TYR A 75 -0.38 10.18 0.91
C TYR A 75 -0.44 11.41 1.82
N ASP A 76 -1.14 11.29 2.94
CA ASP A 76 -1.28 12.37 3.93
C ASP A 76 -0.19 12.28 5.01
N HIS A 77 0.06 11.09 5.57
CA HIS A 77 1.06 10.86 6.60
C HIS A 77 1.41 9.37 6.74
N LEU A 78 2.59 9.14 7.33
CA LEU A 78 3.05 7.82 7.71
C LEU A 78 2.68 7.52 9.16
N GLN A 79 2.24 6.29 9.41
CA GLN A 79 2.15 5.71 10.74
C GLN A 79 3.19 4.59 10.85
N ARG A 80 4.38 4.92 11.36
CA ARG A 80 5.58 4.07 11.30
C ARG A 80 6.01 3.81 9.84
N ASP A 81 5.95 2.56 9.40
CA ASP A 81 6.42 2.05 8.10
C ASP A 81 5.28 1.91 7.07
N ARG A 82 4.17 2.64 7.23
CA ARG A 82 2.99 2.56 6.35
C ARG A 82 2.26 3.88 6.21
N PHE A 83 1.51 4.01 5.13
CA PHE A 83 0.54 5.08 4.96
C PHE A 83 -0.61 4.90 5.95
N ARG A 84 -0.99 5.98 6.63
CA ARG A 84 -2.28 6.05 7.31
C ARG A 84 -3.32 6.50 6.27
N HIS A 85 -4.51 5.90 6.35
CA HIS A 85 -5.55 5.98 5.32
C HIS A 85 -5.12 5.43 3.94
N ALA A 86 -6.07 5.38 3.00
CA ALA A 86 -5.78 4.99 1.64
C ALA A 86 -5.08 6.15 0.90
N THR A 87 -4.12 5.82 0.04
CA THR A 87 -3.42 6.80 -0.79
C THR A 87 -4.21 7.11 -2.06
N ALA A 88 -3.95 8.27 -2.65
CA ALA A 88 -4.56 8.67 -3.92
C ALA A 88 -3.60 8.36 -5.09
N PHE A 89 -4.08 7.60 -6.06
CA PHE A 89 -3.34 7.34 -7.29
C PHE A 89 -3.12 8.63 -8.07
N LEU A 90 -1.88 8.89 -8.49
CA LEU A 90 -1.54 10.04 -9.33
C LEU A 90 -1.34 9.61 -10.78
N ARG A 91 -0.40 8.69 -11.02
CA ARG A 91 -0.03 8.25 -12.37
C ARG A 91 0.74 6.94 -12.36
N TRP A 92 0.75 6.26 -13.50
CA TRP A 92 1.68 5.16 -13.75
C TRP A 92 3.11 5.68 -13.95
N ARG A 93 4.09 4.89 -13.53
CA ARG A 93 5.53 5.17 -13.63
C ARG A 93 6.23 4.06 -14.41
N PRO A 94 6.02 3.98 -15.75
CA PRO A 94 6.71 2.99 -16.59
C PRO A 94 8.23 3.19 -16.61
N ASP A 95 8.69 4.37 -16.19
CA ASP A 95 10.10 4.74 -16.03
C ASP A 95 10.75 4.17 -14.75
N LYS A 96 9.99 3.52 -13.86
CA LYS A 96 10.49 2.99 -12.59
C LYS A 96 10.37 1.47 -12.54
N ARG A 97 11.43 0.82 -12.04
CA ARG A 97 11.39 -0.63 -11.76
C ARG A 97 10.81 -0.86 -10.36
N PRO A 98 10.07 -1.96 -10.14
CA PRO A 98 9.53 -2.27 -8.82
C PRO A 98 10.58 -2.35 -7.69
N ALA A 99 11.78 -2.82 -7.99
CA ALA A 99 12.90 -2.86 -7.03
C ALA A 99 13.42 -1.46 -6.62
N ASP A 100 13.09 -0.43 -7.40
CA ASP A 100 13.45 0.95 -7.08
C ASP A 100 12.43 1.62 -6.13
N CYS A 101 11.30 0.96 -5.83
CA CYS A 101 10.29 1.44 -4.89
C CYS A 101 10.74 1.14 -3.45
N ARG A 102 11.39 2.11 -2.81
CA ARG A 102 12.03 1.94 -1.48
C ARG A 102 11.53 2.98 -0.48
N TYR A 103 11.72 2.69 0.81
CA TYR A 103 11.31 3.55 1.92
C TYR A 103 12.05 4.89 1.98
N ASP A 104 13.27 4.96 1.43
CA ASP A 104 14.07 6.19 1.35
C ASP A 104 13.46 7.28 0.43
N GLN A 105 12.41 6.93 -0.33
CA GLN A 105 11.65 7.85 -1.18
C GLN A 105 10.51 8.54 -0.45
N LEU A 106 10.15 8.06 0.75
CA LEU A 106 9.03 8.61 1.50
C LEU A 106 9.48 9.88 2.22
N ASP A 107 8.83 10.98 1.87
CA ASP A 107 8.95 12.22 2.62
C ASP A 107 8.26 12.03 3.99
N VAL A 108 9.03 12.27 5.04
CA VAL A 108 8.51 12.32 6.40
C VAL A 108 8.53 13.78 6.76
N THR A 109 7.36 14.41 6.90
CA THR A 109 7.30 15.75 7.48
C THR A 109 8.07 15.69 8.80
N PRO A 110 9.20 16.40 8.95
CA PRO A 110 9.88 16.46 10.22
C PRO A 110 8.83 16.95 11.23
N PRO A 111 8.70 16.32 12.41
CA PRO A 111 7.77 16.82 13.41
C PRO A 111 8.11 18.29 13.62
N ALA A 112 7.22 19.19 13.19
CA ALA A 112 7.39 20.63 13.40
C ALA A 112 7.70 20.79 14.89
N GLU A 113 8.86 21.39 15.14
CA GLU A 113 9.70 21.27 16.32
C GLU A 113 8.91 21.02 17.62
N LEU A 114 8.70 19.75 17.98
CA LEU A 114 8.36 19.40 19.36
C LEU A 114 9.43 19.97 20.33
N ALA A 115 10.65 20.19 19.83
CA ALA A 115 11.72 20.89 20.51
C ALA A 115 11.38 22.35 20.88
N GLU A 116 10.53 23.06 20.12
CA GLU A 116 10.05 24.40 20.48
C GLU A 116 9.03 24.36 21.61
N ILE A 117 8.15 23.35 21.60
CA ILE A 117 7.10 23.16 22.62
C ILE A 117 7.68 22.67 23.95
N PHE A 118 8.72 21.83 23.90
CA PHE A 118 9.37 21.25 25.08
C PHE A 118 10.68 21.97 25.46
N ARG A 119 10.87 23.24 25.10
CA ARG A 119 12.00 24.03 25.63
C ARG A 119 11.86 24.12 27.16
N VAL A 120 12.55 23.22 27.86
CA VAL A 120 12.77 23.29 29.31
C VAL A 120 13.52 24.59 29.56
N ARG A 121 12.88 25.52 30.27
CA ARG A 121 13.54 26.75 30.72
C ARG A 121 14.65 26.34 31.68
N PRO A 122 15.94 26.67 31.42
CA PRO A 122 16.97 26.46 32.42
C PRO A 122 16.71 27.36 33.64
N PRO A 123 17.21 27.00 34.84
CA PRO A 123 16.86 27.63 36.11
C PRO A 123 17.14 29.14 36.15
#